data_AF-A0A246FKV7-F1
#
_entry.id   AF-A0A246FKV7-F1
#
_cell.length_a   1.000
_cell.length_b   1.000
_cell.length_c   1.000
_cell.angle_alpha   90.00
_cell.angle_beta   90.00
_cell.angle_gamma   90.00
#
_symmetry.space_group_name_H-M   'P 1'
#
loop_
_entity.id
_entity.type
_entity.pdbx_description
1 polymer ?
#
loop_
_entity_poly.entity_id
_entity_poly.type
_entity_poly.pdbx_seq_one_letter_code
_entity_poly.pdbx_strand_id
1 'polypeptide(L)'
;MGHVHRPRSSPLRPRRARAKKASTSYERWETDFADDDRAVVDEHRYGRLLLFIEKNLLPIPGQKRRILGGAMVAPGAGELIQELILANTSGLGIGAIFDKVYPYPVAARINQKLIVDHQEITPLMQLGLDVAYKL
;
A
#
# COMPACT_ATOMS: atom_id res chain seq x y z
N MET A 1 -31.50 7.59 13.48
CA MET A 1 -30.28 7.94 14.26
C MET A 1 -29.10 7.21 13.63
N GLY A 2 -28.36 7.88 12.73
CA GLY A 2 -27.15 7.31 12.15
C GLY A 2 -25.99 7.42 13.14
N HIS A 3 -25.40 6.30 13.52
CA HIS A 3 -24.19 6.30 14.34
C HIS A 3 -23.02 6.82 13.49
N VAL A 4 -22.63 8.08 13.71
CA VAL A 4 -21.42 8.65 13.09
C VAL A 4 -20.20 7.92 13.68
N HIS A 5 -19.69 6.92 12.97
CA HIS A 5 -18.47 6.23 13.33
C HIS A 5 -17.27 7.17 13.19
N ARG A 6 -16.68 7.58 14.32
CA ARG A 6 -15.43 8.36 14.31
C ARG A 6 -14.31 7.56 13.64
N PRO A 7 -13.48 8.17 12.78
CA PRO A 7 -12.36 7.48 12.15
C PRO A 7 -11.36 7.02 13.21
N ARG A 8 -10.90 5.77 13.11
CA ARG A 8 -9.88 5.21 14.00
C ARG A 8 -8.52 5.26 13.30
N SER A 9 -7.46 5.54 14.04
CA SER A 9 -6.09 5.51 13.53
C SER A 9 -5.38 4.22 13.95
N SER A 10 -4.76 3.53 13.01
CA SER A 10 -3.93 2.35 13.26
C SER A 10 -2.49 2.59 12.79
N PRO A 11 -1.50 2.64 13.70
CA PRO A 11 -0.10 2.78 13.32
C PRO A 11 0.52 1.43 12.96
N LEU A 12 1.28 1.39 11.86
CA LEU A 12 2.14 0.29 11.46
C LEU A 12 3.58 0.62 11.90
N ARG A 13 3.99 0.08 13.05
CA ARG A 13 5.31 0.37 13.61
C ARG A 13 6.41 -0.33 12.82
N PRO A 14 7.57 0.31 12.63
CA PRO A 14 8.70 -0.37 12.02
C PRO A 14 9.23 -1.49 12.90
N ARG A 15 9.42 -2.67 12.30
CA ARG A 15 10.07 -3.85 12.91
C ARG A 15 11.42 -3.52 13.55
N ARG A 16 12.07 -2.43 13.12
CA ARG A 16 13.38 -1.95 13.60
C ARG A 16 13.31 -0.82 14.64
N ALA A 17 12.22 -0.66 15.40
CA ALA A 17 12.16 0.31 16.51
C ALA A 17 13.22 0.09 17.65
N ARG A 18 14.14 -0.89 17.51
CA ARG A 18 15.32 -1.07 18.37
C ARG A 18 16.66 -1.24 17.64
N ALA A 19 16.71 -1.17 16.31
CA ALA A 19 17.99 -1.16 15.62
C ALA A 19 18.45 0.29 15.44
N LYS A 20 19.18 0.77 16.44
CA LYS A 20 20.14 1.89 16.44
C LYS A 20 20.25 2.65 15.11
N LYS A 21 20.00 3.98 15.11
CA LYS A 21 20.54 4.96 14.14
C LYS A 21 21.02 4.32 12.82
N ALA A 22 20.15 4.03 11.84
CA ALA A 22 20.60 3.36 10.62
C ALA A 22 19.92 3.93 9.37
N SER A 23 20.75 4.56 8.53
CA SER A 23 20.49 4.98 7.15
C SER A 23 19.86 3.86 6.32
N THR A 24 18.55 3.74 6.34
CA THR A 24 17.80 2.99 5.32
C THR A 24 16.98 4.01 4.56
N SER A 25 17.37 4.26 3.31
CA SER A 25 16.62 5.13 2.41
C SER A 25 15.21 4.57 2.27
N TYR A 26 14.21 5.45 2.38
CA TYR A 26 12.81 5.08 2.27
C TYR A 26 12.08 6.01 1.31
N GLU A 27 11.00 5.50 0.73
CA GLU A 27 10.02 6.26 -0.03
C GLU A 27 8.72 6.38 0.77
N ARG A 28 8.03 7.49 0.60
CA ARG A 28 6.74 7.77 1.23
C ARG A 28 5.65 7.61 0.18
N TRP A 29 4.74 6.68 0.39
CA TRP A 29 3.57 6.46 -0.47
C TRP A 29 2.31 6.82 0.29
N GLU A 30 1.42 7.60 -0.33
CA GLU A 30 0.17 8.03 0.29
C GLU A 30 -0.99 8.02 -0.68
N THR A 31 -2.19 7.73 -0.17
CA THR A 31 -3.44 7.82 -0.92
C THR A 31 -4.58 8.19 0.02
N ASP A 32 -5.56 8.90 -0.51
CA ASP A 32 -6.81 9.20 0.16
C ASP A 32 -7.91 8.22 -0.33
N PHE A 33 -8.79 7.81 0.57
CA PHE A 33 -9.86 6.85 0.28
C PHE A 33 -10.95 7.44 -0.63
N ALA A 34 -10.92 8.76 -0.85
CA ALA A 34 -11.84 9.47 -1.72
C ALA A 34 -11.67 9.10 -3.21
N ASP A 35 -10.50 8.57 -3.59
CA ASP A 35 -10.18 8.18 -4.97
C ASP A 35 -10.62 6.74 -5.31
N ASP A 36 -11.28 6.02 -4.40
CA ASP A 36 -11.83 4.68 -4.65
C ASP A 36 -13.35 4.75 -4.83
N ASP A 37 -13.86 4.32 -5.99
CA ASP A 37 -15.29 4.36 -6.41
C ASP A 37 -16.29 3.73 -5.41
N ARG A 38 -15.78 3.05 -4.36
CA ARG A 38 -16.58 2.48 -3.27
C ARG A 38 -17.01 3.50 -2.20
N ALA A 39 -16.39 4.67 -2.15
CA ALA A 39 -16.81 5.79 -1.29
C ALA A 39 -18.21 6.33 -1.64
N VAL A 40 -18.81 5.83 -2.73
CA VAL A 40 -20.17 6.15 -3.19
C VAL A 40 -21.23 5.27 -2.51
N VAL A 41 -20.89 4.04 -2.08
CA VAL A 41 -21.88 3.05 -1.57
C VAL A 41 -21.96 3.05 -0.04
N ASP A 42 -20.86 3.40 0.64
CA ASP A 42 -20.79 3.50 2.10
C ASP A 42 -20.58 4.98 2.46
N GLU A 43 -21.24 5.52 3.50
CA GLU A 43 -21.17 6.95 3.92
C GLU A 43 -19.77 7.43 4.36
N HIS A 44 -18.74 6.64 4.08
CA HIS A 44 -17.41 6.66 4.65
C HIS A 44 -16.38 7.23 3.65
N ARG A 45 -16.59 8.50 3.24
CA ARG A 45 -15.71 9.22 2.28
C ARG A 45 -14.34 9.64 2.82
N TYR A 46 -14.05 9.35 4.09
CA TYR A 46 -12.90 9.92 4.77
C TYR A 46 -11.96 8.82 5.26
N GLY A 47 -10.77 8.76 4.64
CA GLY A 47 -9.69 7.91 5.08
C GLY A 47 -8.39 8.23 4.36
N ARG A 48 -7.27 7.91 5.00
CA ARG A 48 -5.91 8.14 4.50
C ARG A 48 -5.02 6.96 4.84
N LEU A 49 -4.22 6.53 3.88
CA LEU A 49 -3.17 5.53 4.05
C LEU A 49 -1.82 6.16 3.75
N LEU A 50 -0.87 5.97 4.66
CA LEU A 50 0.52 6.40 4.54
C LEU A 50 1.43 5.20 4.78
N LEU A 51 2.31 4.89 3.83
CA LEU A 51 3.30 3.82 3.93
C LEU A 51 4.72 4.34 3.71
N PHE A 52 5.65 3.78 4.47
CA PHE A 52 7.08 3.93 4.28
C PHE A 52 7.62 2.66 3.65
N ILE A 53 8.14 2.76 2.44
CA ILE A 53 8.64 1.63 1.64
C ILE A 53 10.16 1.70 1.57
N GLU A 54 10.81 0.55 1.60
CA GLU A 54 12.25 0.42 1.37
C GLU A 54 12.62 0.95 -0.02
N LYS A 55 13.52 1.95 -0.07
CA LYS A 55 14.01 2.50 -1.32
C LYS A 55 15.14 1.64 -1.87
N ASN A 56 14.95 1.11 -3.06
CA ASN A 56 16.01 0.41 -3.78
C ASN A 56 16.89 1.42 -4.51
N LEU A 57 18.20 1.23 -4.45
CA LEU A 57 19.16 2.13 -5.09
C LEU A 57 19.22 1.99 -6.62
N LEU A 58 18.82 0.82 -7.13
CA LEU A 58 18.76 0.49 -8.55
C LEU A 58 17.44 -0.26 -8.85
N PRO A 59 16.69 0.10 -9.89
CA PRO A 59 15.48 -0.60 -10.29
C PRO A 59 15.84 -1.91 -11.01
N ILE A 60 16.22 -2.94 -10.24
CA ILE A 60 16.51 -4.28 -10.78
C ILE A 60 15.22 -5.11 -10.75
N PRO A 61 14.79 -5.73 -11.88
CA PRO A 61 13.67 -6.65 -11.90
C PRO A 61 13.85 -7.77 -10.86
N GLY A 62 12.81 -8.03 -10.05
CA GLY A 62 12.84 -9.06 -9.01
C GLY A 62 13.37 -8.60 -7.64
N GLN A 63 13.81 -7.35 -7.49
CA GLN A 63 14.21 -6.83 -6.19
C GLN A 63 12.98 -6.59 -5.30
N LYS A 64 12.94 -7.26 -4.15
CA LYS A 64 11.83 -7.16 -3.19
C LYS A 64 11.91 -5.81 -2.47
N ARG A 65 10.96 -4.90 -2.71
CA ARG A 65 10.71 -3.74 -1.84
C ARG A 65 9.91 -4.20 -0.63
N ARG A 66 10.22 -3.73 0.59
CA ARG A 66 9.50 -4.10 1.81
C ARG A 66 8.77 -2.91 2.41
N ILE A 67 7.67 -3.18 3.11
CA ILE A 67 6.99 -2.18 3.93
C ILE A 67 7.80 -2.00 5.22
N LEU A 68 8.30 -0.78 5.46
CA LEU A 68 9.05 -0.43 6.67
C LEU A 68 8.11 -0.01 7.80
N GLY A 69 6.98 0.61 7.49
CA GLY A 69 6.00 1.08 8.47
C GLY A 69 4.95 1.97 7.80
N GLY A 70 4.10 2.61 8.60
CA GLY A 70 3.03 3.44 8.07
C GLY A 70 1.94 3.78 9.08
N ALA A 71 0.85 4.36 8.60
CA ALA A 71 -0.35 4.64 9.38
C ALA A 71 -1.58 4.64 8.47
N MET A 72 -2.71 4.18 9.00
CA MET A 72 -4.00 4.26 8.34
C MET A 72 -5.01 4.95 9.24
N VAL A 73 -5.77 5.88 8.68
CA VAL A 73 -6.93 6.50 9.34
C VAL A 73 -8.14 6.21 8.48
N ALA A 74 -9.08 5.41 8.97
CA ALA A 74 -10.30 5.06 8.27
C ALA A 74 -11.30 4.41 9.24
N PRO A 75 -12.60 4.40 8.92
CA PRO A 75 -13.55 3.46 9.49
C PRO A 75 -13.04 2.03 9.27
N GLY A 76 -12.92 1.25 10.35
CA GLY A 76 -12.37 -0.11 10.24
C GLY A 76 -10.86 -0.20 9.96
N ALA A 77 -10.09 0.87 10.15
CA ALA A 77 -8.62 0.87 9.90
C ALA A 77 -7.86 -0.25 10.62
N GLY A 78 -8.36 -0.72 11.77
CA GLY A 78 -7.80 -1.87 12.49
C GLY A 78 -7.82 -3.16 11.66
N GLU A 79 -8.90 -3.40 10.92
CA GLU A 79 -9.07 -4.58 10.05
C GLU A 79 -8.30 -4.43 8.74
N LEU A 80 -8.40 -3.25 8.12
CA LEU A 80 -7.79 -2.97 6.82
C LEU A 80 -6.25 -3.00 6.85
N ILE A 81 -5.64 -2.65 7.98
CA ILE A 81 -4.18 -2.60 8.11
C ILE A 81 -3.56 -3.98 8.46
N GLN A 82 -4.35 -4.98 8.88
CA GLN A 82 -3.80 -6.25 9.41
C GLN A 82 -2.89 -6.96 8.41
N GLU A 83 -3.23 -6.90 7.13
CA GLU A 83 -2.44 -7.48 6.06
C GLU A 83 -1.08 -6.76 5.88
N LEU A 84 -1.10 -5.42 5.97
CA LEU A 84 0.12 -4.61 5.92
C LEU A 84 1.00 -4.86 7.16
N ILE A 85 0.38 -5.08 8.33
CA ILE A 85 1.05 -5.54 9.55
C ILE A 85 1.71 -6.89 9.29
N LEU A 86 0.97 -7.88 8.79
CA LEU A 86 1.47 -9.22 8.52
C LEU A 86 2.69 -9.20 7.60
N ALA A 87 2.65 -8.39 6.53
CA ALA A 87 3.76 -8.28 5.61
C ALA A 87 4.98 -7.59 6.23
N ASN A 88 4.76 -6.53 7.01
CA ASN A 88 5.83 -5.85 7.74
C ASN A 88 6.50 -6.79 8.76
N THR A 89 5.70 -7.51 9.56
CA THR A 89 6.22 -8.41 10.59
C THR A 89 6.92 -9.63 10.00
N SER A 90 6.37 -10.18 8.92
CA SER A 90 6.93 -11.34 8.23
C SER A 90 8.10 -10.98 7.29
N GLY A 91 8.35 -9.69 7.04
CA GLY A 91 9.40 -9.22 6.13
C GLY A 91 9.14 -9.58 4.66
N LEU A 92 7.87 -9.74 4.29
CA LEU A 92 7.45 -10.05 2.94
C LEU A 92 7.77 -8.87 2.00
N GLY A 93 8.15 -9.21 0.78
CA GLY A 93 8.22 -8.21 -0.29
C GLY A 93 6.82 -7.74 -0.63
N ILE A 94 6.71 -6.49 -1.07
CA ILE A 94 5.45 -5.82 -1.39
C ILE A 94 4.61 -6.72 -2.31
N GLY A 95 5.19 -7.22 -3.40
CA GLY A 95 4.51 -8.11 -4.37
C GLY A 95 3.81 -9.34 -3.77
N ALA A 96 4.30 -9.89 -2.65
CA ALA A 96 3.71 -11.07 -2.03
C ALA A 96 2.29 -10.83 -1.44
N ILE A 97 1.91 -9.56 -1.24
CA ILE A 97 0.57 -9.17 -0.76
C ILE A 97 -0.36 -8.89 -1.94
N PHE A 98 0.18 -8.47 -3.09
CA PHE A 98 -0.60 -7.94 -4.22
C PHE A 98 -1.08 -8.98 -5.21
N ASP A 99 -0.52 -10.19 -5.19
CA ASP A 99 -1.00 -11.31 -6.04
C ASP A 99 -2.35 -11.87 -5.57
N LYS A 100 -2.95 -11.30 -4.52
CA LYS A 100 -4.24 -11.72 -3.98
C LYS A 100 -5.39 -11.09 -4.76
N VAL A 101 -6.41 -11.91 -5.05
CA VAL A 101 -7.68 -11.43 -5.61
C VAL A 101 -8.52 -10.79 -4.51
N TYR A 102 -8.80 -9.50 -4.64
CA TYR A 102 -9.74 -8.78 -3.78
C TYR A 102 -11.16 -8.89 -4.36
N PRO A 103 -12.12 -9.50 -3.64
CA PRO A 103 -13.48 -9.60 -4.14
C PRO A 103 -14.08 -8.20 -4.30
N TYR A 104 -14.69 -7.91 -5.45
CA TYR A 104 -15.43 -6.68 -5.60
C TYR A 104 -16.83 -6.88 -4.99
N PRO A 105 -17.32 -5.99 -4.12
CA PRO A 105 -16.68 -4.74 -3.71
C PRO A 105 -16.11 -4.93 -2.26
N VAL A 106 -14.80 -4.67 -1.98
CA VAL A 106 -14.20 -4.61 -0.60
C VAL A 106 -13.30 -3.40 -0.31
N ALA A 107 -13.29 -2.92 0.95
CA ALA A 107 -12.53 -1.72 1.37
C ALA A 107 -11.02 -1.97 1.47
N ALA A 108 -10.60 -3.23 1.66
CA ALA A 108 -9.18 -3.61 1.66
C ALA A 108 -8.49 -3.38 0.30
N ARG A 109 -9.25 -3.15 -0.78
CA ARG A 109 -8.73 -2.81 -2.11
C ARG A 109 -7.85 -1.56 -2.11
N ILE A 110 -8.04 -0.65 -1.16
CA ILE A 110 -7.20 0.54 -1.01
C ILE A 110 -5.71 0.19 -0.83
N ASN A 111 -5.41 -0.92 -0.18
CA ASN A 111 -4.05 -1.42 -0.04
C ASN A 111 -3.49 -1.76 -1.44
N GLN A 112 -4.25 -2.52 -2.24
CA GLN A 112 -3.85 -2.88 -3.61
C GLN A 112 -3.64 -1.65 -4.50
N LYS A 113 -4.59 -0.70 -4.48
CA LYS A 113 -4.54 0.51 -5.29
C LYS A 113 -3.24 1.29 -5.05
N LEU A 114 -2.91 1.59 -3.80
CA LEU A 114 -1.72 2.38 -3.46
C LEU A 114 -0.44 1.76 -4.03
N ILE A 115 -0.32 0.43 -4.01
CA ILE A 115 0.87 -0.23 -4.52
C ILE A 115 0.89 -0.29 -6.04
N VAL A 116 -0.24 -0.56 -6.69
CA VAL A 116 -0.33 -0.54 -8.15
C VAL A 116 0.02 0.83 -8.71
N ASP A 117 -0.49 1.90 -8.09
CA ASP A 117 -0.21 3.28 -8.50
C ASP A 117 1.30 3.63 -8.42
N HIS A 118 2.05 2.95 -7.54
CA HIS A 118 3.49 3.14 -7.36
C HIS A 118 4.34 2.02 -7.99
N GLN A 119 3.74 1.11 -8.77
CA GLN A 119 4.52 0.17 -9.57
C GLN A 119 5.10 0.89 -10.79
N GLU A 120 6.38 1.23 -10.70
CA GLU A 120 7.12 1.81 -11.81
C GLU A 120 7.31 0.76 -12.93
N ILE A 121 6.66 0.97 -14.07
CA ILE A 121 6.98 0.22 -15.30
C ILE A 121 8.33 0.72 -15.79
N THR A 122 9.33 -0.16 -15.89
CA THR A 122 10.65 0.24 -16.38
C THR A 122 10.56 0.69 -17.86
N PRO A 123 11.37 1.67 -18.30
CA PRO A 123 11.34 2.14 -19.70
C PRO A 123 11.58 1.01 -20.72
N LEU A 124 12.37 0.00 -20.35
CA LEU A 124 12.61 -1.19 -21.16
C LEU A 124 11.35 -2.06 -21.32
N MET A 125 10.55 -2.17 -20.27
CA MET A 125 9.29 -2.92 -20.28
C MET A 125 8.21 -2.17 -21.07
N GLN A 126 8.15 -0.84 -20.98
CA GLN A 126 7.28 0.00 -21.82
C GLN A 126 7.64 -0.15 -23.30
N LEU A 127 8.92 -0.09 -23.65
CA LEU A 127 9.38 -0.28 -25.02
C LEU A 127 8.99 -1.66 -25.57
N GLY A 128 9.13 -2.71 -24.75
CA GLY A 128 8.69 -4.05 -25.13
C GLY A 128 7.18 -4.15 -25.34
N LEU A 129 6.38 -3.50 -24.49
CA LEU A 129 4.92 -3.44 -24.59
C LEU A 129 4.48 -2.69 -25.86
N ASP A 130 5.11 -1.54 -26.14
CA ASP A 130 4.85 -0.73 -27.32
C ASP A 130 5.15 -1.48 -28.61
N VAL A 131 6.23 -2.25 -28.65
CA VAL A 131 6.59 -3.09 -29.81
C VAL A 131 5.60 -4.24 -29.98
N ALA A 132 5.16 -4.87 -28.88
CA ALA A 132 4.22 -5.99 -28.92
C ALA A 132 2.80 -5.58 -29.36
N TYR A 133 2.36 -4.36 -29.03
CA TYR A 133 1.02 -3.84 -29.39
C TYR A 133 0.99 -3.03 -30.69
N LYS A 134 2.14 -2.72 -31.30
CA LYS A 134 2.25 -2.09 -32.63
C LYS A 134 2.43 -3.07 -33.79
N LEU A 135 2.53 -4.38 -33.51
CA LEU A 135 2.37 -5.45 -34.51
C LEU A 135 0.92 -5.95 -34.54
#